data_AF-A0A2V9U6G7-F1
#
_entry.id   AF-A0A2V9U6G7-F1
#
_cell.length_a   1.000
_cell.length_b   1.000
_cell.length_c   1.000
_cell.angle_alpha   90.00
_cell.angle_beta   90.00
_cell.angle_gamma   90.00
#
_symmetry.space_group_name_H-M   'P 1'
#
loop_
_entity.id
_entity.type
_entity.pdbx_description
1 polymer ?
#
loop_
_entity_poly.entity_id
_entity_poly.type
_entity_poly.pdbx_seq_one_letter_code
_entity_poly.pdbx_strand_id
1 'polypeptide(L)'
;MSPALAFGIRIFLLLPLAFSGVLALAQGTTAETDRDQPRQREQWFMHGRLIPGESAAALRYRAHAQKMQLRAEQAARMNTAITAATTTAIGIWTPLGPAPLASDATGFGQQDYGWVSGRATAVAVDPADATGNTVYIGGAYGGVWKSTNTGPLSANPANVSWSPLIDNQATLAVGSIAVQPGNTDPTKSVILVGTGETNSSMDSYYGLGILRSADAGNTWTLITQDSSGT
;
A
#
# COMPACT_ATOMS: atom_id res chain seq x y z
N MET A 1 -45.69 -19.51 76.33
CA MET A 1 -45.05 -20.83 76.17
C MET A 1 -45.39 -21.33 74.76
N SER A 2 -44.38 -21.58 73.92
CA SER A 2 -44.47 -22.31 72.62
C SER A 2 -44.29 -23.83 72.88
N PRO A 3 -44.42 -24.80 71.93
CA PRO A 3 -44.38 -24.75 70.44
C PRO A 3 -45.72 -25.19 69.79
N ALA A 4 -45.90 -25.58 68.51
CA ALA A 4 -44.97 -25.93 67.42
C ALA A 4 -45.56 -25.63 66.00
N LEU A 5 -44.87 -26.06 64.94
CA LEU A 5 -45.34 -26.08 63.54
C LEU A 5 -45.77 -27.50 63.10
N ALA A 6 -46.62 -27.58 62.06
CA ALA A 6 -46.78 -28.75 61.19
C ALA A 6 -46.88 -28.31 59.71
N PHE A 7 -46.55 -29.21 58.77
CA PHE A 7 -46.18 -28.88 57.38
C PHE A 7 -46.92 -29.77 56.34
N GLY A 8 -47.12 -29.25 55.12
CA GLY A 8 -47.51 -30.04 53.92
C GLY A 8 -49.00 -30.13 53.60
N ILE A 9 -49.46 -30.41 52.36
CA ILE A 9 -48.81 -30.60 51.03
C ILE A 9 -49.82 -30.13 49.95
N ARG A 10 -49.35 -29.72 48.76
CA ARG A 10 -50.21 -29.32 47.61
C ARG A 10 -50.59 -30.50 46.71
N ILE A 11 -51.80 -30.45 46.12
CA ILE A 11 -52.14 -31.16 44.87
C ILE A 11 -52.86 -30.17 43.92
N PHE A 12 -52.57 -30.24 42.63
CA PHE A 12 -53.13 -29.43 41.54
C PHE A 12 -54.06 -30.29 40.67
N LEU A 13 -55.11 -29.69 40.06
CA LEU A 13 -55.55 -30.08 38.72
C LEU A 13 -56.39 -29.00 37.99
N LEU A 14 -56.01 -28.82 36.73
CA LEU A 14 -56.49 -28.02 35.59
C LEU A 14 -57.99 -28.26 35.26
N LEU A 15 -58.77 -27.52 34.44
CA LEU A 15 -58.62 -26.46 33.40
C LEU A 15 -60.06 -25.87 33.14
N PRO A 16 -60.40 -25.20 32.00
CA PRO A 16 -59.99 -23.92 31.40
C PRO A 16 -61.08 -22.81 31.48
N LEU A 17 -60.77 -21.58 31.04
CA LEU A 17 -61.63 -20.79 30.12
C LEU A 17 -60.84 -19.60 29.52
N ALA A 18 -61.15 -19.25 28.27
CA ALA A 18 -60.35 -18.33 27.47
C ALA A 18 -60.66 -16.85 27.72
N PHE A 19 -59.66 -15.98 27.53
CA PHE A 19 -59.90 -14.56 27.25
C PHE A 19 -58.85 -14.03 26.27
N SER A 20 -59.31 -13.46 25.15
CA SER A 20 -58.46 -12.80 24.16
C SER A 20 -58.02 -11.44 24.68
N GLY A 21 -56.71 -11.19 24.73
CA GLY A 21 -56.15 -9.89 25.07
C GLY A 21 -54.84 -9.68 24.32
N VAL A 22 -54.87 -8.83 23.30
CA VAL A 22 -53.63 -8.38 22.62
C VAL A 22 -52.93 -7.42 23.57
N LEU A 23 -51.90 -7.93 24.27
CA LEU A 23 -51.03 -7.10 25.08
C LEU A 23 -50.12 -6.29 24.15
N ALA A 24 -50.52 -5.06 23.86
CA ALA A 24 -49.64 -4.09 23.20
C ALA A 24 -48.46 -3.81 24.14
N LEU A 25 -47.31 -4.44 23.87
CA LEU A 25 -46.06 -4.09 24.52
C LEU A 25 -45.73 -2.66 24.12
N ALA A 26 -45.82 -1.74 25.09
CA ALA A 26 -45.35 -0.39 24.92
C ALA A 26 -43.85 -0.45 24.59
N GLN A 27 -43.50 -0.14 23.34
CA GLN A 27 -42.10 0.05 22.95
C GLN A 27 -41.59 1.28 23.70
N GLY A 28 -40.90 1.03 24.81
CA GLY A 28 -40.15 2.07 25.50
C GLY A 28 -39.12 2.60 24.52
N THR A 29 -39.26 3.86 24.12
CA THR A 29 -38.29 4.57 23.29
C THR A 29 -37.05 4.86 24.13
N THR A 30 -36.20 3.84 24.32
CA THR A 30 -34.81 4.05 24.71
C THR A 30 -34.15 4.86 23.61
N ALA A 31 -34.12 6.18 23.78
CA ALA A 31 -33.44 7.07 22.86
C ALA A 31 -31.98 6.61 22.76
N GLU A 32 -31.57 6.23 21.55
CA GLU A 32 -30.23 5.74 21.27
C GLU A 32 -29.22 6.86 21.53
N THR A 33 -28.61 6.83 22.72
CA THR A 33 -27.58 7.79 23.13
C THR A 33 -26.21 7.46 22.55
N ASP A 34 -26.05 6.29 21.91
CA ASP A 34 -24.87 5.94 21.12
C ASP A 34 -24.89 6.66 19.76
N ARG A 35 -24.84 7.99 19.82
CA ARG A 35 -24.52 8.79 18.64
C ARG A 35 -23.11 8.43 18.21
N ASP A 36 -22.96 7.92 16.98
CA ASP A 36 -21.64 7.69 16.40
C ASP A 36 -20.77 8.94 16.57
N GLN A 37 -19.60 8.77 17.19
CA GLN A 37 -18.64 9.82 17.48
C GLN A 37 -17.39 9.63 16.61
N PRO A 38 -17.49 9.78 15.27
CA PRO A 38 -16.43 9.39 14.34
C PRO A 38 -15.11 10.11 14.66
N ARG A 39 -15.16 11.38 15.06
CA ARG A 39 -13.98 12.15 15.50
C ARG A 39 -13.29 11.59 16.75
N GLN A 40 -14.04 11.11 17.75
CA GLN A 40 -13.41 10.52 18.95
C GLN A 40 -12.87 9.12 18.66
N ARG A 41 -13.55 8.36 17.79
CA ARG A 41 -13.12 7.05 17.29
C ARG A 41 -11.83 7.17 16.47
N GLU A 42 -11.76 8.16 15.60
CA GLU A 42 -10.57 8.57 14.83
C GLU A 42 -9.43 9.00 15.76
N GLN A 43 -9.68 9.89 16.72
CA GLN A 43 -8.67 10.33 17.69
C GLN A 43 -8.11 9.16 18.51
N TRP A 44 -8.96 8.26 19.00
CA TRP A 44 -8.53 7.03 19.67
C TRP A 44 -7.69 6.14 18.77
N PHE A 45 -8.12 5.93 17.52
CA PHE A 45 -7.38 5.14 16.53
C PHE A 45 -6.00 5.76 16.20
N MET A 46 -5.91 7.08 16.15
CA MET A 46 -4.67 7.79 15.82
C MET A 46 -3.75 8.03 17.04
N HIS A 47 -4.26 7.92 18.27
CA HIS A 47 -3.52 8.21 19.50
C HIS A 47 -2.21 7.42 19.65
N GLY A 48 -2.19 6.14 19.24
CA GLY A 48 -0.98 5.30 19.22
C GLY A 48 -0.21 5.30 17.89
N ARG A 49 -0.63 6.11 16.91
CA ARG A 49 -0.10 6.12 15.52
C ARG A 49 0.52 7.46 15.12
N LEU A 50 0.37 8.48 15.95
CA LEU A 50 0.97 9.81 15.80
C LEU A 50 2.09 9.95 16.84
N ILE A 51 3.33 10.19 16.40
CA ILE A 51 4.39 10.67 17.29
C ILE A 51 4.36 12.20 17.24
N PRO A 52 4.39 12.92 18.39
CA PRO A 52 4.41 14.37 18.39
C PRO A 52 5.55 14.94 17.54
N GLY A 53 5.20 15.74 16.53
CA GLY A 53 6.14 16.43 15.65
C GLY A 53 6.50 15.72 14.34
N GLU A 54 6.14 14.45 14.13
CA GLU A 54 6.49 13.73 12.89
C GLU A 54 5.35 12.82 12.38
N SER A 55 5.14 12.82 11.06
CA SER A 55 4.16 11.95 10.42
C SER A 55 4.59 10.48 10.40
N ALA A 56 3.64 9.55 10.31
CA ALA A 56 3.95 8.13 10.15
C ALA A 56 4.81 7.84 8.89
N ALA A 57 4.71 8.66 7.85
CA ALA A 57 5.57 8.60 6.67
C ALA A 57 7.01 9.07 6.99
N ALA A 58 7.19 10.16 7.73
CA ALA A 58 8.52 10.64 8.16
C ALA A 58 9.24 9.61 9.05
N LEU A 59 8.52 8.95 9.96
CA LEU A 59 9.07 7.87 10.80
C LEU A 59 9.49 6.64 9.97
N ARG A 60 8.67 6.24 8.99
CA ARG A 60 9.01 5.18 8.03
C ARG A 60 10.23 5.57 7.18
N TYR A 61 10.32 6.83 6.74
CA TYR A 61 11.47 7.35 6.03
C TYR A 61 12.74 7.32 6.89
N ARG A 62 12.70 7.74 8.15
CA ARG A 62 13.83 7.64 9.10
C ARG A 62 14.24 6.19 9.32
N ALA A 63 13.29 5.29 9.57
CA ALA A 63 13.56 3.86 9.73
C ALA A 63 14.16 3.24 8.45
N HIS A 64 13.71 3.68 7.27
CA HIS A 64 14.30 3.27 6.00
C HIS A 64 15.71 3.83 5.80
N ALA A 65 15.94 5.12 6.08
CA ALA A 65 17.26 5.75 6.00
C ALA A 65 18.25 5.03 6.93
N GLN A 66 17.85 4.73 8.17
CA GLN A 66 18.64 3.94 9.11
C GLN A 66 18.89 2.51 8.59
N LYS A 67 17.88 1.82 8.03
CA LYS A 67 18.04 0.51 7.38
C LYS A 67 19.00 0.56 6.20
N MET A 68 18.98 1.61 5.39
CA MET A 68 19.88 1.80 4.25
C MET A 68 21.29 2.13 4.70
N GLN A 69 21.46 2.92 5.76
CA GLN A 69 22.76 3.15 6.38
C GLN A 69 23.33 1.84 6.94
N LEU A 70 22.54 1.04 7.67
CA LEU A 70 22.97 -0.27 8.15
C LEU A 70 23.30 -1.24 7.01
N ARG A 71 22.57 -1.21 5.89
CA ARG A 71 22.90 -1.96 4.66
C ARG A 71 24.20 -1.47 4.02
N ALA A 72 24.44 -0.16 3.97
CA ALA A 72 25.68 0.41 3.44
C ALA A 72 26.88 0.09 4.34
N GLU A 73 26.71 0.14 5.66
CA GLU A 73 27.70 -0.33 6.63
C GLU A 73 27.96 -1.83 6.51
N GLN A 74 26.93 -2.65 6.32
CA GLN A 74 27.08 -4.09 6.10
C GLN A 74 27.81 -4.38 4.78
N ALA A 75 27.47 -3.67 3.70
CA ALA A 75 28.18 -3.75 2.41
C ALA A 75 29.64 -3.29 2.53
N ALA A 76 29.91 -2.22 3.28
CA ALA A 76 31.27 -1.77 3.57
C ALA A 76 32.06 -2.80 4.37
N ARG A 77 31.47 -3.39 5.43
CA ARG A 77 32.07 -4.50 6.20
C ARG A 77 32.31 -5.74 5.33
N MET A 78 31.39 -6.05 4.41
CA MET A 78 31.59 -7.12 3.42
C MET A 78 32.74 -6.78 2.46
N ASN A 79 32.88 -5.54 1.97
CA ASN A 79 34.04 -5.13 1.17
C ASN A 79 35.36 -5.22 1.94
N THR A 80 35.38 -4.89 3.24
CA THR A 80 36.55 -5.11 4.10
C THR A 80 36.89 -6.61 4.22
N ALA A 81 35.89 -7.49 4.33
CA ALA A 81 36.10 -8.94 4.32
C ALA A 81 36.53 -9.49 2.94
N ILE A 82 36.01 -8.94 1.84
CA ILE A 82 36.37 -9.28 0.45
C ILE A 82 37.81 -8.84 0.12
N THR A 83 38.36 -7.85 0.83
CA THR A 83 39.80 -7.49 0.72
C THR A 83 40.71 -8.63 1.20
N ALA A 84 40.19 -9.60 1.97
CA ALA A 84 40.89 -10.84 2.33
C ALA A 84 40.49 -12.06 1.48
N ALA A 85 39.54 -11.91 0.54
CA ALA A 85 39.01 -12.97 -0.31
C ALA A 85 38.84 -12.47 -1.76
N THR A 86 39.96 -12.43 -2.48
CA THR A 86 40.04 -11.93 -3.87
C THR A 86 39.38 -12.89 -4.87
N THR A 87 38.04 -12.87 -4.92
CA THR A 87 37.28 -13.36 -6.08
C THR A 87 36.05 -12.49 -6.27
N THR A 88 36.08 -11.66 -7.31
CA THR A 88 35.02 -10.70 -7.66
C THR A 88 33.75 -11.40 -8.16
N ALA A 89 32.96 -11.94 -7.23
CA ALA A 89 31.56 -12.24 -7.48
C ALA A 89 30.77 -10.92 -7.43
N ILE A 90 30.74 -10.20 -8.55
CA ILE A 90 29.73 -9.16 -8.78
C ILE A 90 28.36 -9.82 -8.66
N GLY A 91 27.66 -9.53 -7.56
CA GLY A 91 26.31 -10.03 -7.30
C GLY A 91 25.30 -9.41 -8.24
N ILE A 92 25.25 -9.91 -9.49
CA ILE A 92 24.17 -9.60 -10.43
C ILE A 92 22.88 -10.09 -9.79
N TRP A 93 21.96 -9.16 -9.51
CA TRP A 93 20.63 -9.53 -9.04
C TRP A 93 19.90 -10.23 -10.18
N THR A 94 19.55 -11.49 -9.96
CA THR A 94 18.80 -12.31 -10.91
C THR A 94 17.44 -12.63 -10.31
N PRO A 95 16.32 -12.34 -10.98
CA PRO A 95 15.01 -12.72 -10.50
C PRO A 95 14.88 -14.25 -10.49
N LEU A 96 14.51 -14.83 -9.34
CA LEU A 96 14.33 -16.28 -9.19
C LEU A 96 12.97 -16.78 -9.72
N GLY A 97 12.09 -15.87 -10.15
CA GLY A 97 10.74 -16.19 -10.64
C GLY A 97 9.73 -16.55 -9.54
N PRO A 98 8.52 -17.01 -9.93
CA PRO A 98 8.06 -17.22 -11.30
C PRO A 98 7.77 -15.91 -12.05
N ALA A 99 7.90 -15.94 -13.37
CA ALA A 99 7.50 -14.87 -14.28
C ALA A 99 6.89 -15.49 -15.55
N PRO A 100 5.64 -15.17 -15.92
CA PRO A 100 4.65 -14.36 -15.18
C PRO A 100 4.21 -15.01 -13.86
N LEU A 101 3.55 -14.23 -13.01
CA LEU A 101 2.98 -14.70 -11.74
C LEU A 101 1.66 -15.43 -11.99
N ALA A 102 1.38 -16.50 -11.24
CA ALA A 102 0.02 -17.02 -11.13
C ALA A 102 -0.80 -16.07 -10.25
N SER A 103 -1.98 -15.66 -10.73
CA SER A 103 -2.87 -14.76 -10.00
C SER A 103 -3.56 -15.43 -8.80
N ASP A 104 -3.97 -16.69 -8.95
CA ASP A 104 -4.45 -17.48 -7.81
C ASP A 104 -3.29 -18.08 -7.00
N ALA A 105 -2.76 -17.28 -6.08
CA ALA A 105 -1.78 -17.73 -5.08
C ALA A 105 -2.37 -18.72 -4.05
N THR A 106 -3.68 -18.95 -4.03
CA THR A 106 -4.38 -19.78 -3.04
C THR A 106 -4.75 -21.18 -3.54
N GLY A 107 -4.89 -21.35 -4.85
CA GLY A 107 -5.28 -22.61 -5.50
C GLY A 107 -6.77 -22.96 -5.37
N PHE A 108 -7.62 -22.03 -4.93
CA PHE A 108 -9.06 -22.22 -4.73
C PHE A 108 -9.94 -21.67 -5.88
N GLY A 109 -9.34 -21.13 -6.94
CA GLY A 109 -10.02 -20.63 -8.14
C GLY A 109 -10.80 -19.32 -7.96
N GLN A 110 -10.74 -18.71 -6.78
CA GLN A 110 -11.51 -17.49 -6.44
C GLN A 110 -10.91 -16.19 -7.03
N GLN A 111 -9.61 -16.19 -7.36
CA GLN A 111 -8.90 -15.06 -7.97
C GLN A 111 -8.02 -15.51 -9.16
N ASP A 112 -8.48 -16.50 -9.92
CA ASP A 112 -7.78 -16.96 -11.12
C ASP A 112 -8.07 -16.03 -12.32
N TYR A 113 -7.15 -15.09 -12.53
CA TYR A 113 -7.03 -14.25 -13.72
C TYR A 113 -5.98 -14.78 -14.70
N GLY A 114 -5.52 -16.03 -14.53
CA GLY A 114 -4.41 -16.63 -15.26
C GLY A 114 -3.06 -15.99 -14.91
N TRP A 115 -2.21 -15.84 -15.94
CA TRP A 115 -0.87 -15.27 -15.82
C TRP A 115 -0.90 -13.74 -15.75
N VAL A 116 -0.34 -13.17 -14.68
CA VAL A 116 -0.34 -11.72 -14.41
C VAL A 116 1.06 -11.17 -14.15
N SER A 117 1.23 -9.88 -14.40
CA SER A 117 2.44 -9.10 -14.09
C SER A 117 2.33 -8.26 -12.81
N GLY A 118 1.17 -8.28 -12.14
CA GLY A 118 0.82 -7.41 -11.03
C GLY A 118 -0.09 -6.25 -11.45
N ARG A 119 -0.37 -5.34 -10.50
CA ARG A 119 -1.29 -4.21 -10.69
C ARG A 119 -0.53 -2.95 -11.12
N ALA A 120 -0.68 -2.55 -12.38
CA ALA A 120 -0.28 -1.23 -12.86
C ALA A 120 -1.31 -0.17 -12.41
N THR A 121 -0.82 0.91 -11.81
CA THR A 121 -1.62 1.98 -11.19
C THR A 121 -1.48 3.30 -11.94
N ALA A 122 -0.36 3.51 -12.65
CA ALA A 122 -0.08 4.72 -13.39
C ALA A 122 0.62 4.40 -14.72
N VAL A 123 0.37 5.23 -15.74
CA VAL A 123 1.10 5.24 -17.00
C VAL A 123 1.29 6.68 -17.47
N ALA A 124 2.46 7.01 -17.99
CA ALA A 124 2.77 8.31 -18.57
C ALA A 124 3.66 8.14 -19.81
N VAL A 125 3.34 8.84 -20.90
CA VAL A 125 4.18 8.93 -22.10
C VAL A 125 5.01 10.21 -21.99
N ASP A 126 6.29 10.16 -22.38
CA ASP A 126 7.17 11.32 -22.33
C ASP A 126 6.85 12.32 -23.46
N PRO A 127 6.37 13.54 -23.18
CA PRO A 127 6.06 14.52 -24.23
C PRO A 127 7.31 15.07 -24.92
N ALA A 128 8.51 14.85 -24.38
CA ALA A 128 9.77 15.21 -25.03
C ALA A 128 10.20 14.19 -26.10
N ASP A 129 9.61 12.99 -26.11
CA ASP A 129 9.85 11.98 -27.13
C ASP A 129 8.75 12.03 -28.22
N ALA A 130 9.04 12.72 -29.32
CA ALA A 130 8.15 12.85 -30.46
C ALA A 130 7.78 11.50 -31.15
N THR A 131 8.49 10.41 -30.87
CA THR A 131 8.13 9.07 -31.38
C THR A 131 7.05 8.39 -30.54
N GLY A 132 6.82 8.85 -29.30
CA GLY A 132 5.93 8.21 -28.34
C GLY A 132 6.45 6.88 -27.79
N ASN A 133 7.74 6.57 -27.99
CA ASN A 133 8.32 5.30 -27.57
C ASN A 133 8.76 5.28 -26.10
N THR A 134 8.99 6.45 -25.49
CA THR A 134 9.37 6.61 -24.09
C THR A 134 8.14 6.62 -23.20
N VAL A 135 7.95 5.54 -22.43
CA VAL A 135 6.81 5.32 -21.55
C VAL A 135 7.28 4.92 -20.16
N TYR A 136 6.59 5.46 -19.15
CA TYR A 136 6.77 5.14 -17.73
C TYR A 136 5.52 4.44 -17.21
N ILE A 137 5.67 3.34 -16.47
CA ILE A 137 4.58 2.62 -15.79
C ILE A 137 4.88 2.57 -14.30
N GLY A 138 3.87 2.83 -13.47
CA GLY A 138 3.89 2.67 -12.02
C GLY A 138 3.09 1.45 -11.60
N GLY A 139 3.62 0.66 -10.67
CA GLY A 139 2.93 -0.47 -10.06
C GLY A 139 2.55 -0.23 -8.59
N ALA A 140 1.48 -0.89 -8.13
CA ALA A 140 1.04 -0.84 -6.73
C ALA A 140 2.13 -1.24 -5.72
N TYR A 141 3.00 -2.18 -6.11
CA TYR A 141 4.23 -2.59 -5.40
C TYR A 141 5.44 -2.79 -6.31
N GLY A 142 5.26 -2.55 -7.61
CA GLY A 142 6.26 -2.86 -8.63
C GLY A 142 7.30 -1.76 -8.84
N GLY A 143 7.19 -0.62 -8.18
CA GLY A 143 8.00 0.55 -8.46
C GLY A 143 7.60 1.25 -9.77
N VAL A 144 8.56 1.97 -10.36
CA VAL A 144 8.43 2.63 -11.66
C VAL A 144 9.33 1.93 -12.67
N TRP A 145 8.76 1.64 -13.84
CA TRP A 145 9.45 1.04 -14.97
C TRP A 145 9.47 2.01 -16.15
N LYS A 146 10.60 2.07 -16.87
CA LYS A 146 10.75 2.85 -18.11
C LYS A 146 11.00 1.92 -19.27
N SER A 147 10.34 2.19 -20.39
CA SER A 147 10.70 1.68 -21.71
C SER A 147 10.98 2.85 -22.64
N THR A 148 11.87 2.63 -23.62
CA THR A 148 12.14 3.55 -24.74
C THR A 148 11.91 2.87 -26.09
N ASN A 149 11.25 1.70 -26.09
CA ASN A 149 10.85 0.93 -27.27
C ASN A 149 9.40 0.41 -27.18
N THR A 150 8.60 1.04 -26.31
CA THR A 150 7.14 1.01 -26.31
C THR A 150 6.57 1.76 -27.52
N GLY A 151 5.24 1.87 -27.63
CA GLY A 151 4.58 2.76 -28.59
C GLY A 151 4.09 2.07 -29.87
N PRO A 152 3.47 2.82 -30.79
CA PRO A 152 2.77 2.28 -31.96
C PRO A 152 3.68 1.57 -32.99
N LEU A 153 5.00 1.67 -32.84
CA LEU A 153 5.99 1.01 -33.68
C LEU A 153 6.40 -0.38 -33.17
N SER A 154 6.01 -0.76 -31.94
CA SER A 154 6.37 -2.06 -31.37
C SER A 154 5.40 -3.15 -31.81
N ALA A 155 5.64 -3.70 -33.01
CA ALA A 155 4.79 -4.72 -33.64
C ALA A 155 4.69 -6.05 -32.87
N ASN A 156 5.54 -6.27 -31.87
CA ASN A 156 5.45 -7.40 -30.95
C ASN A 156 5.71 -6.93 -29.50
N PRO A 157 4.70 -6.96 -28.61
CA PRO A 157 4.87 -6.59 -27.20
C PRO A 157 5.96 -7.36 -26.46
N ALA A 158 6.29 -8.59 -26.88
CA ALA A 158 7.36 -9.40 -26.28
C ALA A 158 8.76 -8.81 -26.51
N ASN A 159 8.93 -7.88 -27.45
CA ASN A 159 10.19 -7.19 -27.73
C ASN A 159 10.34 -5.88 -26.94
N VAL A 160 9.31 -5.44 -26.21
CA VAL A 160 9.36 -4.23 -25.37
C VAL A 160 10.20 -4.52 -24.14
N SER A 161 11.29 -3.77 -23.97
CA SER A 161 12.16 -3.85 -22.80
C SER A 161 11.76 -2.81 -21.76
N TRP A 162 11.81 -3.21 -20.48
CA TRP A 162 11.51 -2.35 -19.33
C TRP A 162 12.69 -2.36 -18.36
N SER A 163 13.06 -1.18 -17.86
CA SER A 163 14.10 -0.98 -16.84
C SER A 163 13.47 -0.41 -15.56
N PRO A 164 13.77 -0.95 -14.37
CA PRO A 164 13.28 -0.38 -13.12
C PRO A 164 14.04 0.91 -12.80
N LEU A 165 13.34 1.91 -12.24
CA LEU A 165 13.89 3.22 -11.92
C LEU A 165 13.99 3.54 -10.43
N ILE A 166 13.24 2.85 -9.56
CA ILE A 166 13.13 3.19 -8.13
C ILE A 166 13.35 2.02 -7.16
N ASP A 167 13.97 0.92 -7.59
CA ASP A 167 14.26 -0.26 -6.74
C ASP A 167 15.11 0.04 -5.48
N ASN A 168 15.81 1.18 -5.48
CA ASN A 168 16.60 1.68 -4.36
C ASN A 168 15.83 2.65 -3.43
N GLN A 169 14.57 2.98 -3.74
CA GLN A 169 13.76 3.92 -2.99
C GLN A 169 13.08 3.27 -1.78
N ALA A 170 12.67 4.13 -0.84
CA ALA A 170 12.11 3.73 0.44
C ALA A 170 10.70 3.11 0.37
N THR A 171 10.02 3.23 -0.77
CA THR A 171 8.78 2.53 -1.10
C THR A 171 8.75 2.25 -2.60
N LEU A 172 8.19 1.10 -2.98
CA LEU A 172 7.89 0.72 -4.37
C LEU A 172 6.40 0.88 -4.71
N ALA A 173 5.61 1.41 -3.77
CA ALA A 173 4.21 1.74 -4.03
C ALA A 173 4.12 3.04 -4.84
N VAL A 174 3.52 2.95 -6.02
CA VAL A 174 3.31 4.08 -6.93
C VAL A 174 1.81 4.23 -7.17
N GLY A 175 1.30 5.47 -7.09
CA GLY A 175 -0.10 5.80 -7.34
C GLY A 175 -0.28 6.78 -8.49
N SER A 176 0.74 7.58 -8.82
CA SER A 176 0.71 8.50 -9.96
C SER A 176 2.10 8.77 -10.53
N ILE A 177 2.15 9.08 -11.82
CA ILE A 177 3.34 9.55 -12.53
C ILE A 177 2.93 10.77 -13.37
N ALA A 178 3.72 11.83 -13.35
CA ALA A 178 3.60 12.99 -14.22
C ALA A 178 4.96 13.34 -14.83
N VAL A 179 4.97 13.69 -16.12
CA VAL A 179 6.17 14.14 -16.84
C VAL A 179 5.98 15.59 -17.25
N GLN A 180 6.99 16.43 -17.03
CA GLN A 180 6.91 17.85 -17.32
C GLN A 180 6.85 18.13 -18.83
N PRO A 181 5.84 18.85 -19.35
CA PRO A 181 5.79 19.25 -20.75
C PRO A 181 6.76 20.40 -21.07
N GLY A 182 6.99 20.64 -22.36
CA GLY A 182 7.82 21.75 -22.86
C GLY A 182 9.33 21.48 -22.89
N ASN A 183 9.76 20.31 -22.42
CA ASN A 183 11.08 19.74 -22.70
C ASN A 183 11.11 19.15 -24.13
N THR A 184 12.27 19.17 -24.79
CA THR A 184 12.50 18.61 -26.13
C THR A 184 13.60 17.54 -26.16
N ASP A 185 14.10 17.13 -25.01
CA ASP A 185 15.18 16.14 -24.86
C ASP A 185 14.76 15.06 -23.84
N PRO A 186 14.31 13.87 -24.26
CA PRO A 186 13.77 12.84 -23.36
C PRO A 186 14.82 12.23 -22.42
N THR A 187 16.10 12.62 -22.51
CA THR A 187 17.12 12.28 -21.50
C THR A 187 17.10 13.23 -20.29
N LYS A 188 16.43 14.38 -20.40
CA LYS A 188 16.34 15.45 -19.39
C LYS A 188 14.93 15.68 -18.86
N SER A 189 14.00 14.78 -19.13
CA SER A 189 12.62 14.90 -18.69
C SER A 189 12.53 14.93 -17.16
N VAL A 190 11.83 15.94 -16.65
CA VAL A 190 11.51 16.05 -15.22
C VAL A 190 10.29 15.18 -14.95
N ILE A 191 10.43 14.24 -14.02
CA ILE A 191 9.39 13.27 -13.67
C ILE A 191 9.04 13.45 -12.20
N LEU A 192 7.74 13.52 -11.92
CA LEU A 192 7.18 13.46 -10.56
C LEU A 192 6.45 12.14 -10.38
N VAL A 193 6.68 11.47 -9.26
CA VAL A 193 6.05 10.20 -8.90
C VAL A 193 5.37 10.37 -7.56
N GLY A 194 4.04 10.28 -7.55
CA GLY A 194 3.25 10.18 -6.33
C GLY A 194 3.38 8.77 -5.76
N THR A 195 4.09 8.65 -4.65
CA THR A 195 4.26 7.36 -3.96
C THR A 195 3.07 7.02 -3.08
N GLY A 196 2.88 5.73 -2.81
CA GLY A 196 1.70 5.18 -2.14
C GLY A 196 0.59 4.82 -3.10
N GLU A 197 -0.40 4.06 -2.62
CA GLU A 197 -1.53 3.61 -3.44
C GLU A 197 -2.86 4.16 -2.91
N THR A 198 -3.65 4.78 -3.79
CA THR A 198 -4.93 5.44 -3.45
C THR A 198 -6.16 4.59 -3.74
N ASN A 199 -5.97 3.37 -4.27
CA ASN A 199 -7.01 2.43 -4.66
C ASN A 199 -7.91 1.94 -3.50
N SER A 200 -7.58 2.31 -2.25
CA SER A 200 -8.35 2.00 -1.04
C SER A 200 -8.61 0.51 -0.82
N SER A 201 -7.70 -0.33 -1.32
CA SER A 201 -7.73 -1.78 -1.15
C SER A 201 -7.06 -2.18 0.18
N MET A 202 -7.38 -3.37 0.69
CA MET A 202 -6.75 -3.89 1.92
C MET A 202 -5.24 -4.13 1.77
N ASP A 203 -4.77 -4.33 0.54
CA ASP A 203 -3.36 -4.45 0.19
C ASP A 203 -2.69 -3.11 -0.13
N SER A 204 -3.35 -1.94 -0.01
CA SER A 204 -2.77 -0.63 -0.36
C SER A 204 -1.88 -0.04 0.75
N TYR A 205 -0.73 0.54 0.37
CA TYR A 205 0.30 1.06 1.27
C TYR A 205 0.44 2.58 1.16
N TYR A 206 0.74 3.20 2.30
CA TYR A 206 1.11 4.61 2.39
C TYR A 206 2.39 4.94 1.62
N GLY A 207 2.38 6.08 0.95
CA GLY A 207 3.54 6.69 0.34
C GLY A 207 4.41 7.46 1.31
N LEU A 208 5.42 8.12 0.74
CA LEU A 208 6.35 9.03 1.42
C LEU A 208 6.22 10.47 0.91
N GLY A 209 5.32 10.73 -0.04
CA GLY A 209 5.19 12.00 -0.76
C GLY A 209 5.54 11.87 -2.23
N ILE A 210 6.13 12.92 -2.79
CA ILE A 210 6.45 13.02 -4.23
C ILE A 210 7.95 12.80 -4.43
N LEU A 211 8.31 11.76 -5.20
CA LEU A 211 9.67 11.62 -5.72
C LEU A 211 9.82 12.46 -7.00
N ARG A 212 10.96 13.14 -7.16
CA ARG A 212 11.32 13.93 -8.33
C ARG A 212 12.64 13.46 -8.95
N SER A 213 12.62 13.19 -10.25
CA SER A 213 13.79 13.10 -11.11
C SER A 213 13.86 14.34 -12.02
N ALA A 214 15.08 14.75 -12.40
CA ALA A 214 15.35 15.81 -13.38
C ALA A 214 16.18 15.33 -14.57
N ASP A 215 16.34 14.02 -14.70
CA ASP A 215 17.24 13.32 -15.60
C ASP A 215 16.58 12.04 -16.14
N ALA A 216 15.28 12.14 -16.44
CA ALA A 216 14.46 11.10 -17.05
C ALA A 216 14.46 9.74 -16.31
N GLY A 217 14.62 9.78 -14.98
CA GLY A 217 14.52 8.64 -14.07
C GLY A 217 15.84 8.08 -13.55
N ASN A 218 16.99 8.67 -13.89
CA ASN A 218 18.31 8.17 -13.46
C ASN A 218 18.61 8.47 -11.99
N THR A 219 18.24 9.65 -11.49
CA THR A 219 18.36 10.02 -10.07
C THR A 219 17.04 10.54 -9.52
N TRP A 220 16.82 10.30 -8.22
CA TRP A 220 15.58 10.63 -7.54
C TRP A 220 15.84 11.38 -6.24
N THR A 221 15.02 12.39 -5.99
CA THR A 221 14.99 13.19 -4.77
C THR A 221 13.58 13.18 -4.20
N LEU A 222 13.43 13.01 -2.89
CA LEU A 222 12.14 13.16 -2.24
C LEU A 222 11.85 14.65 -2.05
N ILE A 223 10.72 15.13 -2.56
CA ILE A 223 10.20 16.45 -2.21
C ILE A 223 9.66 16.33 -0.78
N THR A 224 10.44 16.85 0.17
CA THR A 224 10.16 16.76 1.62
C THR A 224 9.40 17.97 2.17
N GLN A 225 9.24 19.03 1.37
CA GLN A 225 8.57 20.28 1.72
C GLN A 225 8.00 20.90 0.44
N ASP A 226 6.82 21.52 0.52
CA ASP A 226 6.36 22.46 -0.50
C ASP A 226 6.90 23.89 -0.26
N SER A 227 6.50 24.86 -1.09
CA SER A 227 6.91 26.26 -0.91
C SER A 227 6.27 26.96 0.31
N SER A 228 5.38 26.29 1.04
CA SER A 228 4.83 26.74 2.32
C SER A 228 5.50 26.07 3.53
N GLY A 229 6.36 25.08 3.31
CA GLY A 229 7.14 24.41 4.35
C GLY A 229 6.44 23.24 5.03
N THR A 230 5.35 22.72 4.43
CA THR A 230 4.65 21.49 4.89
C THR A 230 5.07 20.26 4.11
#